data_AF-A0A351MLQ3-F1
#
_entry.id   AF-A0A351MLQ3-F1
#
_cell.length_a   1.000
_cell.length_b   1.000
_cell.length_c   1.000
_cell.angle_alpha   90.00
_cell.angle_beta   90.00
_cell.angle_gamma   90.00
#
_symmetry.space_group_name_H-M   'P 1'
#
loop_
_entity.id
_entity.type
_entity.pdbx_description
1 polymer ?
#
loop_
_entity_poly.entity_id
_entity_poly.type
_entity_poly.pdbx_seq_one_letter_code
_entity_poly.pdbx_strand_id
1 'polypeptide(L)' 'PRRWEAALVACRPEAGRPGVQQPRPAEYWPNDCLELAAALVGGAD' A
#
# COMPACT_ATOMS: atom_id res chain seq x y z
N PRO A 1 -3.03 9.01 14.77
CA PRO A 1 -2.15 8.98 13.57
C PRO A 1 -1.81 7.55 13.12
N ARG A 2 -0.99 6.80 13.89
CA ARG A 2 -0.46 5.48 13.48
C ARG A 2 -1.51 4.42 13.09
N ARG A 3 -2.67 4.39 13.76
CA ARG A 3 -3.75 3.44 13.44
C ARG A 3 -4.31 3.62 12.02
N TRP A 4 -4.39 4.85 11.55
CA TRP A 4 -4.91 5.18 10.21
C TRP A 4 -3.87 4.84 9.16
N GLU A 5 -2.61 5.16 9.44
CA GLU A 5 -1.47 4.81 8.60
C GLU A 5 -1.35 3.29 8.42
N ALA A 6 -1.41 2.52 9.50
CA ALA A 6 -1.39 1.07 9.44
C ALA A 6 -2.55 0.50 8.60
N ALA A 7 -3.74 1.08 8.72
CA ALA A 7 -4.90 0.65 7.92
C ALA A 7 -4.73 0.95 6.42
N LEU A 8 -4.16 2.10 6.08
CA LEU A 8 -3.89 2.49 4.70
C LEU A 8 -2.81 1.60 4.07
N VAL A 9 -1.71 1.36 4.78
CA VAL A 9 -0.61 0.50 4.37
C VAL A 9 -1.09 -0.94 4.19
N ALA A 10 -1.88 -1.47 5.12
CA ALA A 10 -2.45 -2.81 5.04
C ALA A 10 -3.59 -2.97 4.01
N CYS A 11 -4.04 -1.89 3.35
CA CYS A 11 -5.15 -1.95 2.40
C CYS A 11 -4.72 -2.68 1.11
N ARG A 12 -5.22 -3.92 0.95
CA ARG A 12 -4.94 -4.82 -0.18
C ARG A 12 -6.24 -5.35 -0.80
N PRO A 13 -6.92 -4.57 -1.67
CA PRO A 13 -8.10 -5.02 -2.40
C PRO A 13 -7.69 -5.96 -3.55
N GLU A 14 -7.34 -7.19 -3.17
CA GLU A 14 -6.93 -8.26 -4.07
C GLU A 14 -8.12 -8.86 -4.82
N ALA A 15 -7.86 -9.33 -6.06
CA ALA A 15 -8.86 -10.05 -6.84
C ALA A 15 -9.32 -11.33 -6.10
N GLY A 16 -10.63 -11.56 -6.08
CA GLY A 16 -11.23 -12.73 -5.43
C GLY A 16 -11.49 -12.59 -3.93
N ARG A 17 -11.09 -11.49 -3.28
CA ARG A 17 -11.47 -11.24 -1.88
C ARG A 17 -12.95 -10.85 -1.76
N PRO A 18 -13.67 -11.34 -0.72
CA PRO A 18 -15.04 -10.94 -0.47
C PRO A 18 -15.18 -9.41 -0.35
N GLY A 19 -16.13 -8.83 -1.09
CA GLY A 19 -16.39 -7.39 -1.08
C GLY A 19 -15.48 -6.56 -1.99
N VAL A 20 -14.50 -7.15 -2.68
CA VAL A 20 -13.66 -6.44 -3.66
C VAL A 20 -14.34 -6.46 -5.03
N GLN A 21 -14.96 -5.34 -5.41
CA GLN A 21 -15.59 -5.17 -6.73
C GLN A 21 -14.61 -4.73 -7.81
N GLN A 22 -13.58 -3.97 -7.42
CA GLN A 22 -12.53 -3.48 -8.32
C GLN A 22 -11.17 -3.76 -7.70
N PRO A 23 -10.50 -4.86 -8.10
CA PRO A 23 -9.16 -5.15 -7.64
C PRO A 23 -8.20 -4.01 -8.01
N ARG A 24 -7.31 -3.65 -7.09
CA ARG A 24 -6.26 -2.67 -7.40
C ARG A 24 -5.07 -3.38 -8.04
N PRO A 25 -4.58 -2.94 -9.21
CA PRO A 25 -3.31 -3.43 -9.77
C PRO A 25 -2.16 -3.28 -8.78
N ALA A 26 -1.22 -4.22 -8.79
CA ALA A 26 -0.12 -4.28 -7.84
C ALA A 26 0.76 -3.02 -7.89
N GLU A 27 0.98 -2.42 -9.06
CA GLU A 27 1.79 -1.20 -9.18
C GLU A 27 1.23 0.03 -8.43
N TYR A 28 -0.04 -0.01 -8.01
CA TYR A 28 -0.70 1.05 -7.25
C TYR A 28 -0.85 0.72 -5.76
N TRP A 29 -0.16 -0.31 -5.29
CA TRP A 29 -0.27 -0.78 -3.92
C TRP A 29 0.54 0.10 -2.95
N PRO A 30 -0.04 0.48 -1.79
CA PRO A 30 0.58 1.47 -0.90
C PRO A 30 1.90 1.02 -0.26
N ASN A 31 2.12 -0.26 0.09
CA ASN A 31 3.45 -0.67 0.57
C ASN A 31 4.55 -0.51 -0.49
N ASP A 32 4.23 -0.72 -1.75
CA ASP A 32 5.20 -0.67 -2.84
C ASP A 32 5.65 0.79 -3.04
N CYS A 33 4.77 1.74 -2.71
CA CYS A 33 5.11 3.15 -2.60
C CYS A 33 6.00 3.49 -1.39
N LEU A 34 6.07 2.67 -0.33
CA LEU A 34 6.91 2.99 0.84
C LEU A 34 8.40 2.78 0.55
N GLU A 35 8.77 1.72 -0.17
CA GLU A 35 10.15 1.52 -0.63
C GLU A 35 10.57 2.65 -1.57
N LEU A 36 9.69 3.00 -2.52
CA LEU A 36 9.90 4.13 -3.41
C LEU A 36 9.99 5.45 -2.65
N ALA A 37 9.11 5.69 -1.68
CA ALA A 37 9.12 6.91 -0.86
C ALA A 37 10.39 6.98 0.02
N ALA A 38 10.84 5.87 0.61
CA ALA A 38 12.08 5.81 1.36
C ALA A 38 13.29 6.15 0.48
N ALA A 39 13.36 5.58 -0.72
CA ALA A 39 14.39 5.90 -1.71
C ALA A 39 14.36 7.38 -2.16
N LEU A 40 13.16 7.94 -2.40
CA LEU A 40 12.99 9.33 -2.82
C LEU A 40 13.30 10.35 -1.71
N VAL A 41 13.04 10.00 -0.45
CA VAL A 41 13.33 10.86 0.72
C VAL A 41 14.80 10.72 1.16
N GLY A 42 15.58 9.81 0.55
CA GLY A 42 16.99 9.59 0.87
C GLY A 42 17.21 8.76 2.14
N GLY A 43 16.16 8.13 2.66
CA GLY A 43 16.21 7.22 3.81
C GLY A 43 16.39 5.78 3.34
N ALA A 44 17.53 5.48 2.74
CA ALA A 44 18.00 4.10 2.66
C ALA A 44 19.01 3.90 3.79
N ASP A 45 18.60 3.24 4.86
CA ASP A 45 19.48 2.53 5.80
C ASP A 45 19.15 1.03 5.72
#